data_AF-S9R292-F1
#
_entry.id   AF-S9R292-F1
#
_cell.length_a   1.000
_cell.length_b   1.000
_cell.length_c   1.000
_cell.angle_alpha   90.00
_cell.angle_beta   90.00
_cell.angle_gamma   90.00
#
_symmetry.space_group_name_H-M   'P 1'
#
loop_
_entity.id
_entity.type
_entity.pdbx_description
1 polymer ?
#
loop_
_entity_poly.entity_id
_entity_poly.type
_entity_poly.pdbx_seq_one_letter_code
_entity_poly.pdbx_strand_id
1 'polypeptide(L)'
;MVKSTSVTRLDGLPLAASVDDESTERKLESHKKQAKLILKRLTPSSERQASIEAGDYSFHYVIDHGISYLCICDRSYPRKLAFSYLEELAVEFWGTYGEEALQPGLRPFAFVQFDIFMQKSKRVYNTPRANDNLDKLNTELKDVTRVMTKNIEDLLYRGDSLEKMSDLSSDLRFSSAKYKKAARRVNLEALWKQYGPVSIIVFLFVVLIYWRFFT
;
A
#
# COMPACT_ATOMS: atom_id res chain seq x y z
N MET A 1 10.68 5.64 -8.10
CA MET A 1 9.52 6.07 -7.28
C MET A 1 8.79 4.83 -6.77
N VAL A 2 8.11 4.93 -5.62
CA VAL A 2 7.20 3.90 -5.11
C VAL A 2 5.93 3.87 -5.96
N LYS A 3 5.52 2.68 -6.39
CA LYS A 3 4.35 2.45 -7.25
C LYS A 3 3.20 1.80 -6.52
N SER A 4 3.44 0.64 -5.90
CA SER A 4 2.43 -0.18 -5.23
C SER A 4 2.90 -0.60 -3.85
N THR A 5 1.98 -0.75 -2.91
CA THR A 5 2.28 -1.17 -1.54
C THR A 5 1.26 -2.21 -1.06
N SER A 6 1.72 -3.20 -0.29
CA SER A 6 0.88 -4.26 0.28
C SER A 6 1.29 -4.55 1.72
N VAL A 7 0.28 -4.75 2.58
CA VAL A 7 0.42 -5.14 3.98
C VAL A 7 -0.23 -6.51 4.14
N THR A 8 0.54 -7.51 4.53
CA THR A 8 0.12 -8.92 4.56
C THR A 8 0.66 -9.57 5.81
N ARG A 9 -0.18 -10.31 6.55
CA ARG A 9 0.26 -11.10 7.69
C ARG A 9 1.10 -12.29 7.22
N LEU A 10 2.04 -12.77 8.02
CA LEU A 10 2.96 -13.85 7.62
C LEU A 10 2.27 -15.20 7.32
N ASP A 11 1.00 -15.39 7.68
CA ASP A 11 0.18 -16.53 7.25
C ASP A 11 -0.36 -16.39 5.82
N GLY A 12 -0.02 -15.29 5.13
CA GLY A 12 -0.48 -14.98 3.79
C GLY A 12 -1.82 -14.27 3.73
N LEU A 13 -2.44 -13.93 4.88
CA LEU A 13 -3.68 -13.16 4.91
C LEU A 13 -3.39 -11.70 4.53
N PRO A 14 -3.96 -11.19 3.44
CA PRO A 14 -3.67 -9.84 3.02
C PRO A 14 -4.55 -8.86 3.80
N LEU A 15 -3.93 -7.86 4.44
CA LEU A 15 -4.56 -6.97 5.42
C LEU A 15 -4.99 -5.64 4.80
N ALA A 16 -4.11 -5.05 3.99
CA ALA A 16 -4.35 -3.81 3.25
C ALA A 16 -3.47 -3.77 1.99
N ALA A 17 -3.87 -2.99 1.00
CA ALA A 17 -3.09 -2.76 -0.22
C ALA A 17 -3.39 -1.36 -0.75
N SER A 18 -2.40 -0.75 -1.42
CA SER A 18 -2.61 0.56 -2.03
C SER A 18 -3.44 0.46 -3.31
N VAL A 19 -4.39 1.36 -3.50
CA VAL A 19 -5.10 1.48 -4.78
C VAL A 19 -4.24 2.24 -5.78
N ASP A 20 -3.93 1.61 -6.90
CA ASP A 20 -3.11 2.20 -7.96
C ASP A 20 -3.97 2.68 -9.13
N ASP A 21 -3.43 3.59 -9.94
CA ASP A 21 -4.07 4.01 -11.18
C ASP A 21 -4.09 2.88 -12.22
N GLU A 22 -5.00 2.97 -13.20
CA GLU A 22 -5.22 1.91 -14.19
C GLU A 22 -3.99 1.65 -15.08
N SER A 23 -3.12 2.63 -15.26
CA SER A 23 -1.90 2.49 -16.05
C SER A 23 -0.84 1.69 -15.28
N THR A 24 -0.70 1.98 -13.99
CA THR A 24 0.21 1.34 -13.06
C THR A 24 -0.24 -0.09 -12.77
N GLU A 25 -1.55 -0.31 -12.58
CA GLU A 25 -2.13 -1.64 -12.38
C GLU A 25 -1.81 -2.57 -13.56
N ARG A 26 -1.95 -2.08 -14.79
CA ARG A 26 -1.63 -2.85 -16.00
C ARG A 26 -0.14 -3.15 -16.13
N LYS A 27 0.72 -2.16 -15.90
CA LYS A 27 2.18 -2.33 -15.98
C LYS A 27 2.71 -3.29 -14.92
N LEU A 28 2.14 -3.26 -13.73
CA LEU A 28 2.61 -4.06 -12.59
C LEU A 28 1.87 -5.38 -12.42
N GLU A 29 1.01 -5.80 -13.35
CA GLU A 29 0.21 -7.02 -13.16
C GLU A 29 1.08 -8.24 -12.87
N SER A 30 2.18 -8.42 -13.63
CA SER A 30 3.14 -9.50 -13.42
C SER A 30 3.89 -9.35 -12.08
N HIS A 31 4.42 -8.15 -11.82
CA HIS A 31 5.17 -7.85 -10.60
C HIS A 31 4.33 -8.00 -9.33
N LYS A 32 3.04 -7.67 -9.36
CA LYS A 32 2.11 -7.88 -8.24
C LYS A 32 1.85 -9.37 -7.98
N LYS A 33 1.79 -10.20 -9.02
CA LYS A 33 1.71 -11.66 -8.87
C LYS A 33 2.98 -12.20 -8.23
N GLN A 34 4.15 -11.75 -8.67
CA GLN A 34 5.43 -12.12 -8.07
C GLN A 34 5.54 -11.67 -6.60
N ALA A 35 5.12 -10.44 -6.29
CA ALA A 35 5.07 -9.92 -4.92
C ALA A 35 4.20 -10.80 -4.01
N LYS A 36 3.02 -11.23 -4.47
CA LYS A 36 2.18 -12.17 -3.72
C LYS A 36 2.86 -13.52 -3.47
N LEU A 37 3.63 -14.04 -4.42
CA LEU A 37 4.41 -15.27 -4.23
C LEU A 37 5.50 -15.10 -3.17
N ILE A 38 6.20 -13.96 -3.20
CA ILE A 38 7.19 -13.61 -2.18
C ILE A 38 6.53 -13.56 -0.80
N LEU A 39 5.42 -12.83 -0.66
CA LEU A 39 4.70 -12.69 0.62
C LEU A 39 4.23 -14.04 1.18
N LYS A 40 3.79 -14.97 0.32
CA LYS A 40 3.40 -16.34 0.74
C LYS A 40 4.57 -17.20 1.21
N ARG A 41 5.80 -16.86 0.80
CA ARG A 41 7.02 -17.60 1.19
C ARG A 41 7.70 -17.00 2.41
N LEU A 42 7.30 -15.81 2.86
CA LEU A 42 7.83 -15.21 4.08
C LEU A 42 7.39 -16.01 5.29
N THR A 43 8.34 -16.29 6.16
CA THR A 43 8.17 -17.01 7.41
C THR A 43 8.67 -16.15 8.58
N PRO A 44 8.33 -16.48 9.83
CA PRO A 44 8.93 -15.81 11.00
C PRO A 44 10.47 -15.93 11.08
N SER A 45 11.05 -16.94 10.42
CA SER A 45 12.50 -17.14 10.30
C SER A 45 13.15 -16.40 9.12
N SER A 46 12.35 -15.76 8.26
CA SER A 46 12.86 -14.98 7.15
C SER A 46 13.58 -13.72 7.64
N GLU A 47 14.52 -13.22 6.84
CA GLU A 47 15.19 -11.95 7.12
C GLU A 47 14.15 -10.85 7.33
N ARG A 48 14.32 -10.06 8.41
CA ARG A 48 13.38 -9.00 8.78
C ARG A 48 13.21 -7.95 7.69
N GLN A 49 14.22 -7.73 6.87
CA GLN A 49 14.16 -6.79 5.75
C GLN A 49 15.04 -7.29 4.61
N ALA A 50 14.55 -7.17 3.39
CA ALA A 50 15.33 -7.50 2.20
C ALA A 50 14.90 -6.68 0.98
N SER A 51 15.81 -6.61 0.01
CA SER A 51 15.56 -6.07 -1.33
C SER A 51 15.54 -7.20 -2.34
N ILE A 52 14.61 -7.17 -3.28
CA ILE A 52 14.47 -8.18 -4.32
C ILE A 52 14.42 -7.47 -5.67
N GLU A 53 15.40 -7.72 -6.54
CA GLU A 53 15.46 -7.11 -7.87
C GLU A 53 14.60 -7.89 -8.87
N ALA A 54 13.76 -7.19 -9.62
CA ALA A 54 12.78 -7.75 -10.56
C ALA A 54 12.70 -6.95 -11.87
N GLY A 55 13.76 -7.02 -12.68
CA GLY A 55 13.86 -6.29 -13.95
C GLY A 55 13.93 -4.77 -13.75
N ASP A 56 12.95 -4.04 -14.28
CA ASP A 56 12.85 -2.57 -14.16
C ASP A 56 12.38 -2.09 -12.78
N TYR A 57 11.95 -3.02 -11.92
CA TYR A 57 11.44 -2.75 -10.60
C TYR A 57 12.25 -3.45 -9.52
N SER A 58 12.16 -2.92 -8.31
CA SER A 58 12.68 -3.54 -7.10
C SER A 58 11.55 -3.67 -6.09
N PHE A 59 11.54 -4.80 -5.37
CA PHE A 59 10.67 -5.02 -4.23
C PHE A 59 11.48 -4.84 -2.96
N HIS A 60 10.93 -4.10 -2.01
CA HIS A 60 11.48 -3.98 -0.67
C HIS A 60 10.42 -4.44 0.31
N TYR A 61 10.83 -5.21 1.31
CA TYR A 61 9.92 -5.59 2.38
C TYR A 61 10.54 -5.42 3.75
N VAL A 62 9.69 -5.16 4.74
CA VAL A 62 9.99 -5.17 6.17
C VAL A 62 8.99 -6.08 6.86
N ILE A 63 9.46 -6.91 7.79
CA ILE A 63 8.65 -7.76 8.65
C ILE A 63 8.73 -7.19 10.06
N ASP A 64 7.57 -6.86 10.61
CA ASP A 64 7.44 -6.36 11.97
C ASP A 64 6.20 -6.98 12.65
N HIS A 65 6.36 -7.46 13.87
CA HIS A 65 5.32 -8.12 14.67
C HIS A 65 4.47 -9.19 13.93
N GLY A 66 5.06 -9.95 13.00
CA GLY A 66 4.33 -10.98 12.23
C GLY A 66 3.52 -10.43 11.05
N ILE A 67 3.72 -9.16 10.71
CA ILE A 67 3.13 -8.47 9.56
C ILE A 67 4.26 -8.08 8.60
N SER A 68 4.06 -8.35 7.31
CA SER A 68 4.96 -7.95 6.24
C SER A 68 4.41 -6.75 5.49
N TYR A 69 5.29 -5.77 5.29
CA TYR A 69 5.06 -4.54 4.54
C TYR A 69 5.95 -4.61 3.31
N LEU A 70 5.36 -4.66 2.12
CA LEU A 70 6.09 -4.75 0.86
C LEU A 70 5.72 -3.59 -0.06
N CYS A 71 6.72 -2.95 -0.66
CA CYS A 71 6.52 -1.97 -1.71
C CYS A 71 7.22 -2.39 -3.00
N ILE A 72 6.62 -1.98 -4.12
CA ILE A 72 7.18 -2.07 -5.47
C ILE A 72 7.61 -0.67 -5.87
N CYS A 73 8.86 -0.49 -6.24
CA CYS A 73 9.38 0.78 -6.73
C CYS A 73 10.20 0.61 -8.01
N ASP A 74 10.39 1.69 -8.75
CA ASP A 74 11.35 1.70 -9.87
C ASP A 74 12.74 1.33 -9.36
N ARG A 75 13.52 0.58 -10.15
CA ARG A 75 14.87 0.12 -9.77
C ARG A 75 15.82 1.27 -9.39
N SER A 76 15.65 2.44 -10.01
CA SER A 76 16.44 3.64 -9.74
C SER A 76 16.08 4.34 -8.42
N TYR A 77 15.03 3.89 -7.73
CA TYR A 77 14.58 4.50 -6.49
C TYR A 77 15.55 4.18 -5.33
N PRO A 78 15.97 5.17 -4.52
CA PRO A 78 16.90 4.92 -3.43
C PRO A 78 16.35 3.93 -2.40
N ARG A 79 17.09 2.84 -2.16
CA ARG A 79 16.69 1.80 -1.18
C ARG A 79 16.42 2.37 0.21
N LYS A 80 17.23 3.34 0.65
CA LYS A 80 17.05 4.00 1.95
C LYS A 80 15.66 4.63 2.09
N LEU A 81 15.19 5.33 1.06
CA LEU A 81 13.85 5.92 1.04
C LEU A 81 12.75 4.87 0.98
N ALA A 82 12.98 3.73 0.31
CA ALA A 82 12.01 2.64 0.29
C ALA A 82 11.83 1.99 1.69
N PHE A 83 12.92 1.75 2.41
CA PHE A 83 12.84 1.20 3.77
C PHE A 83 12.26 2.19 4.77
N SER A 84 12.68 3.46 4.71
CA SER A 84 12.11 4.51 5.56
C SER A 84 10.60 4.65 5.35
N TYR A 85 10.13 4.60 4.11
CA TYR A 85 8.70 4.55 3.79
C TYR A 85 8.01 3.34 4.45
N LEU A 86 8.59 2.14 4.35
CA LEU A 86 8.00 0.93 4.92
C LEU A 86 8.00 0.93 6.46
N GLU A 87 9.02 1.50 7.09
CA GLU A 87 9.09 1.65 8.55
C GLU A 87 8.01 2.62 9.06
N GLU A 88 7.79 3.75 8.40
CA GLU A 88 6.69 4.67 8.74
C GLU A 88 5.34 3.96 8.65
N LEU A 89 5.12 3.17 7.59
CA LEU A 89 3.90 2.37 7.47
C LEU A 89 3.76 1.33 8.57
N ALA A 90 4.86 0.68 8.96
CA ALA A 90 4.84 -0.33 10.01
C ALA A 90 4.47 0.26 11.37
N VAL A 91 5.05 1.41 11.72
CA VAL A 91 4.75 2.13 12.97
C VAL A 91 3.29 2.57 13.00
N GLU A 92 2.80 3.21 11.95
CA GLU A 92 1.41 3.70 11.90
C GLU A 92 0.40 2.54 11.91
N PHE A 93 0.65 1.50 11.11
CA PHE A 93 -0.25 0.35 11.03
C PHE A 93 -0.31 -0.40 12.36
N TRP A 94 0.85 -0.63 12.99
CA TRP A 94 0.89 -1.28 14.30
C TRP A 94 0.18 -0.46 15.37
N GLY A 95 0.43 0.86 15.41
CA GLY A 95 -0.23 1.75 16.37
C GLY A 95 -1.75 1.85 16.20
N THR A 96 -2.26 1.68 14.99
CA THR A 96 -3.70 1.81 14.69
C THR A 96 -4.45 0.47 14.72
N TYR A 97 -3.83 -0.60 14.20
CA TYR A 97 -4.50 -1.88 13.90
C TYR A 97 -3.73 -3.11 14.38
N GLY A 98 -2.56 -2.97 15.01
CA GLY A 98 -1.61 -4.07 15.25
C GLY A 98 -2.23 -5.29 15.95
N GLU A 99 -2.85 -5.08 17.12
CA GLU A 99 -3.46 -6.18 17.88
C GLU A 99 -4.66 -6.82 17.17
N GLU A 100 -5.51 -6.00 16.54
CA GLU A 100 -6.67 -6.49 15.78
C GLU A 100 -6.21 -7.31 14.57
N ALA A 101 -5.16 -6.87 13.88
CA ALA A 101 -4.61 -7.53 12.68
C ALA A 101 -4.03 -8.93 12.96
N LEU A 102 -3.68 -9.23 14.21
CA LEU A 102 -3.20 -10.55 14.62
C LEU A 102 -4.32 -11.51 15.01
N GLN A 103 -5.58 -11.06 15.09
CA GLN A 103 -6.69 -11.92 15.48
C GLN A 103 -6.98 -13.01 14.42
N PRO A 104 -7.37 -14.22 14.85
CA PRO A 104 -7.83 -15.26 13.94
C PRO A 104 -9.18 -14.90 13.31
N GLY A 105 -9.49 -15.46 12.14
CA GLY A 105 -10.82 -15.31 11.51
C GLY A 105 -11.07 -13.98 10.80
N LEU A 106 -10.05 -13.13 10.64
CA LEU A 106 -10.14 -11.91 9.86
C LEU A 106 -10.46 -12.19 8.38
N ARG A 107 -11.25 -11.30 7.79
CA ARG A 107 -11.53 -11.32 6.36
C ARG A 107 -10.35 -10.70 5.60
N PRO A 108 -10.01 -11.21 4.40
CA PRO A 108 -9.03 -10.54 3.54
C PRO A 108 -9.41 -9.07 3.35
N PHE A 109 -8.42 -8.19 3.55
CA PHE A 109 -8.54 -6.76 3.41
C PHE A 109 -9.47 -6.10 4.44
N ALA A 110 -9.45 -6.60 5.67
CA ALA A 110 -10.17 -5.99 6.78
C ALA A 110 -9.78 -4.51 6.99
N PHE A 111 -8.54 -4.13 6.68
CA PHE A 111 -7.97 -2.81 6.97
C PHE A 111 -7.81 -1.93 5.73
N VAL A 112 -8.77 -1.98 4.79
CA VAL A 112 -8.73 -1.18 3.55
C VAL A 112 -8.61 0.33 3.77
N GLN A 113 -9.06 0.84 4.91
CA GLN A 113 -9.00 2.27 5.22
C GLN A 113 -7.56 2.78 5.36
N PHE A 114 -6.61 1.89 5.66
CA PHE A 114 -5.19 2.23 5.73
C PHE A 114 -4.61 2.69 4.39
N ASP A 115 -5.28 2.42 3.26
CA ASP A 115 -4.89 2.96 1.95
C ASP A 115 -4.77 4.50 1.97
N ILE A 116 -5.61 5.21 2.71
CA ILE A 116 -5.54 6.69 2.80
C ILE A 116 -4.16 7.13 3.31
N PHE A 117 -3.67 6.48 4.37
CA PHE A 117 -2.36 6.76 4.93
C PHE A 117 -1.25 6.33 3.96
N MET A 118 -1.34 5.13 3.39
CA MET A 118 -0.37 4.63 2.41
C MET A 118 -0.22 5.57 1.20
N GLN A 119 -1.32 6.13 0.68
CA GLN A 119 -1.30 7.09 -0.43
C GLN A 119 -0.69 8.42 -0.01
N LYS A 120 -1.02 8.92 1.19
CA LYS A 120 -0.45 10.17 1.73
C LYS A 120 1.07 10.03 1.88
N SER A 121 1.53 9.00 2.57
CA SER A 121 2.97 8.74 2.75
C SER A 121 3.64 8.48 1.40
N LYS A 122 3.06 7.67 0.50
CA LYS A 122 3.60 7.44 -0.87
C LYS A 122 3.85 8.75 -1.63
N ARG A 123 2.95 9.74 -1.53
CA ARG A 123 3.14 11.06 -2.17
C ARG A 123 4.31 11.84 -1.58
N VAL A 124 4.50 11.80 -0.26
CA VAL A 124 5.62 12.47 0.41
C VAL A 124 6.95 11.89 -0.07
N TYR A 125 7.11 10.56 -0.03
CA TYR A 125 8.35 9.87 -0.42
C TYR A 125 8.63 9.92 -1.93
N ASN A 126 7.61 10.14 -2.75
CA ASN A 126 7.78 10.32 -4.19
C ASN A 126 8.08 11.77 -4.60
N THR A 127 7.99 12.75 -3.68
CA THR A 127 8.19 14.17 -4.01
C THR A 127 9.66 14.55 -3.85
N PRO A 128 10.35 15.02 -4.91
CA PRO A 128 11.79 15.33 -4.88
C PRO A 128 12.20 16.35 -3.80
N ARG A 129 11.33 17.33 -3.50
CA ARG A 129 11.60 18.37 -2.49
C ARG A 129 11.46 17.90 -1.04
N ALA A 130 10.73 16.82 -0.79
CA ALA A 130 10.63 16.24 0.53
C ALA A 130 11.90 15.46 0.90
N ASN A 131 12.65 14.98 -0.11
CA ASN A 131 13.87 14.19 0.08
C ASN A 131 14.98 14.97 0.80
N ASP A 132 15.15 16.27 0.55
CA ASP A 132 16.18 17.07 1.24
C ASP A 132 15.90 17.28 2.74
N ASN A 133 14.62 17.26 3.14
CA ASN A 133 14.21 17.34 4.56
C ASN A 133 14.16 15.95 5.21
N LEU A 134 13.77 14.91 4.47
CA LEU A 134 13.88 13.52 4.89
C LEU A 134 15.35 13.12 5.07
N ASP A 135 16.28 13.66 4.25
CA ASP A 135 17.74 13.52 4.39
C ASP A 135 18.31 14.14 5.68
N LYS A 136 17.59 15.10 6.29
CA LYS A 136 17.93 15.62 7.62
C LYS A 136 17.32 14.80 8.75
N LEU A 137 16.12 14.24 8.53
CA LEU A 137 15.51 13.24 9.43
C LEU A 137 16.24 11.87 9.35
N ASN A 138 17.00 11.64 8.27
CA ASN A 138 17.79 10.43 7.95
C ASN A 138 19.03 10.21 8.85
N THR A 139 19.31 11.08 9.82
CA THR A 139 20.48 10.93 10.69
C THR A 139 20.35 9.70 11.63
N GLU A 140 19.13 9.16 11.79
CA GLU A 140 18.84 7.98 12.64
C GLU A 140 18.61 6.67 11.88
N LEU A 141 18.58 6.69 10.54
CA LEU A 141 18.21 5.51 9.76
C LEU A 141 19.37 4.51 9.66
N LYS A 142 19.10 3.31 10.17
CA LYS A 142 20.02 2.16 10.22
C LYS A 142 20.73 1.92 8.89
N ASP A 143 21.95 1.41 8.98
CA ASP A 143 22.84 1.11 7.87
C ASP A 143 22.20 0.08 6.89
N VAL A 144 21.48 0.57 5.87
CA VAL A 144 20.79 -0.23 4.83
C VAL A 144 21.78 -1.09 4.02
N THR A 145 23.09 -0.83 4.14
CA THR A 145 24.18 -1.61 3.55
C THR A 145 24.16 -3.08 3.97
N ARG A 146 23.61 -3.42 5.15
CA ARG A 146 23.50 -4.79 5.65
C ARG A 146 22.27 -5.54 5.14
N VAL A 147 21.40 -4.89 4.36
CA VAL A 147 20.16 -5.50 3.87
C VAL A 147 20.47 -6.48 2.75
N MET A 148 20.01 -7.72 2.92
CA MET A 148 20.15 -8.77 1.92
C MET A 148 19.47 -8.37 0.62
N THR A 149 20.19 -8.50 -0.49
CA THR A 149 19.64 -8.28 -1.83
C THR A 149 19.60 -9.62 -2.55
N LYS A 150 18.43 -9.99 -3.08
CA LYS A 150 18.24 -11.21 -3.85
C LYS A 150 17.69 -10.87 -5.23
N ASN A 151 17.95 -11.72 -6.19
CA ASN A 151 17.29 -11.63 -7.48
C ASN A 151 15.97 -12.42 -7.43
N ILE A 152 14.94 -11.94 -8.14
CA ILE A 152 13.63 -12.55 -8.11
C ILE A 152 13.56 -13.89 -8.84
N GLU A 153 14.29 -14.05 -9.92
CA GLU A 153 14.35 -15.30 -10.68
C GLU A 153 14.87 -16.42 -9.77
N ASP A 154 15.95 -16.18 -9.03
CA ASP A 154 16.52 -17.13 -8.06
C ASP A 154 15.52 -17.48 -6.93
N LEU A 155 14.77 -16.47 -6.48
CA LEU A 155 13.78 -16.66 -5.43
C LEU A 155 12.58 -17.47 -5.92
N LEU A 156 12.09 -17.26 -7.14
CA LEU A 156 10.89 -17.93 -7.66
C LEU A 156 11.18 -19.35 -8.13
N TYR A 157 12.35 -19.62 -8.73
CA TYR A 157 12.70 -20.93 -9.32
C TYR A 157 12.83 -22.06 -8.30
N ARG A 158 13.07 -21.75 -7.02
CA ARG A 158 13.37 -22.74 -5.97
C ARG A 158 12.18 -23.51 -5.38
N GLY A 159 10.98 -23.50 -5.98
CA GLY A 159 9.91 -24.35 -5.42
C GLY A 159 8.46 -24.25 -5.90
N ASP A 160 8.15 -23.84 -7.12
CA ASP A 160 6.93 -24.28 -7.84
C ASP A 160 6.70 -23.43 -9.10
N SER A 161 6.21 -24.08 -10.15
CA SER A 161 6.07 -23.62 -11.53
C SER A 161 5.36 -22.27 -11.73
N LEU A 162 5.81 -21.58 -12.78
CA LEU A 162 5.18 -20.43 -13.45
C LEU A 162 3.65 -20.60 -13.68
N GLU A 163 3.12 -21.83 -13.65
CA GLU A 163 1.71 -22.19 -13.88
C GLU A 163 0.74 -21.69 -12.80
N LYS A 164 1.13 -21.62 -11.52
CA LYS A 164 0.22 -21.11 -10.45
C LYS A 164 -0.02 -19.58 -10.52
N MET A 165 0.68 -18.88 -11.41
CA MET A 165 0.51 -17.45 -11.65
C MET A 165 -0.81 -17.15 -12.40
N SER A 166 -1.34 -18.14 -13.15
CA SER A 166 -2.65 -18.10 -13.82
C SER A 166 -3.80 -17.89 -12.84
N ASP A 167 -3.92 -18.76 -11.83
CA ASP A 167 -5.08 -18.76 -10.91
C ASP A 167 -5.06 -17.56 -9.97
N LEU A 168 -3.87 -17.02 -9.65
CA LEU A 168 -3.73 -15.82 -8.85
C LEU A 168 -4.24 -14.55 -9.57
N SER A 169 -4.35 -14.58 -10.90
CA SER A 169 -4.79 -13.44 -11.72
C SER A 169 -6.29 -13.15 -11.57
N SER A 170 -7.12 -14.17 -11.39
CA SER A 170 -8.57 -14.02 -11.20
C SER A 170 -8.85 -13.41 -9.82
N ASP A 171 -8.16 -13.88 -8.78
CA ASP A 171 -8.21 -13.33 -7.42
C ASP A 171 -7.72 -11.88 -7.34
N LEU A 172 -6.67 -11.54 -8.12
CA LEU A 172 -6.20 -10.16 -8.24
C LEU A 172 -7.28 -9.26 -8.84
N ARG A 173 -7.88 -9.63 -9.98
CA ARG A 173 -8.93 -8.82 -10.60
C ARG A 173 -10.15 -8.66 -9.68
N PHE A 174 -10.53 -9.72 -8.98
CA PHE A 174 -11.65 -9.69 -8.02
C PHE A 174 -11.33 -8.83 -6.78
N SER A 175 -10.11 -8.94 -6.25
CA SER A 175 -9.65 -8.14 -5.10
C SER A 175 -9.47 -6.66 -5.49
N SER A 176 -8.89 -6.36 -6.66
CA SER A 176 -8.72 -5.01 -7.20
C SER A 176 -10.05 -4.29 -7.40
N ALA A 177 -11.07 -5.00 -7.91
CA ALA A 177 -12.42 -4.45 -8.03
C ALA A 177 -13.05 -4.13 -6.66
N LYS A 178 -12.81 -4.98 -5.65
CA LYS A 178 -13.30 -4.77 -4.29
C LYS A 178 -12.60 -3.58 -3.61
N TYR A 179 -11.29 -3.40 -3.80
CA TYR A 179 -10.59 -2.21 -3.29
C TYR A 179 -11.12 -0.92 -3.91
N LYS A 180 -11.25 -0.89 -5.24
CA LYS A 180 -11.70 0.31 -5.95
C LYS A 180 -13.10 0.73 -5.47
N LYS A 181 -13.98 -0.23 -5.21
CA LYS A 181 -15.31 0.04 -4.65
C LYS A 181 -15.27 0.52 -3.19
N ALA A 182 -14.40 -0.05 -2.35
CA ALA A 182 -14.24 0.36 -0.96
C ALA A 182 -13.65 1.78 -0.86
N ALA A 183 -12.53 2.05 -1.55
CA ALA A 183 -11.88 3.34 -1.58
C ALA A 183 -12.80 4.45 -2.15
N ARG A 184 -13.58 4.14 -3.20
CA ARG A 184 -14.54 5.11 -3.75
C ARG A 184 -15.64 5.47 -2.75
N ARG A 185 -16.13 4.51 -1.95
CA ARG A 185 -17.12 4.79 -0.90
C ARG A 185 -16.54 5.69 0.19
N VAL A 186 -15.32 5.43 0.64
CA VAL A 186 -14.64 6.27 1.63
C VAL A 186 -14.41 7.69 1.10
N ASN A 187 -13.99 7.83 -0.16
CA ASN A 187 -13.79 9.14 -0.79
C ASN A 187 -15.13 9.90 -0.96
N LEU A 188 -16.21 9.21 -1.32
CA LEU A 188 -17.56 9.79 -1.37
C LEU A 188 -18.05 10.24 0.00
N GLU A 189 -17.81 9.45 1.05
CA GLU A 189 -18.19 9.80 2.41
C GLU A 189 -17.43 11.05 2.91
N ALA A 190 -16.13 11.13 2.61
CA ALA A 190 -15.32 12.31 2.90
C ALA A 190 -15.84 13.56 2.17
N LEU A 191 -16.17 13.42 0.88
CA LEU A 191 -16.78 14.50 0.09
C LEU A 191 -18.14 14.93 0.67
N TRP A 192 -18.99 13.98 1.07
CA TRP A 192 -20.30 14.29 1.65
C TRP A 192 -20.18 15.02 2.99
N LYS A 193 -19.23 14.64 3.85
CA LYS A 193 -18.97 15.34 5.12
C LYS A 193 -18.46 16.77 4.90
N GLN A 194 -17.65 16.99 3.86
CA GLN A 194 -17.10 18.32 3.56
C GLN A 194 -18.10 19.25 2.87
N TYR A 195 -18.86 18.75 1.88
CA TYR A 195 -19.74 19.58 1.05
C TYR A 195 -21.22 19.57 1.49
N GLY A 196 -21.64 18.61 2.31
CA GLY A 196 -22.99 18.53 2.86
C GLY A 196 -23.48 19.82 3.55
N PRO A 197 -22.77 20.36 4.55
CA PRO A 197 -23.21 21.58 5.23
C PRO A 197 -23.24 22.80 4.31
N VAL A 198 -22.29 22.91 3.37
CA VAL A 198 -22.27 24.01 2.38
C VAL A 198 -23.49 23.94 1.45
N SER A 199 -23.85 22.73 0.99
CA SER A 199 -25.02 22.52 0.14
C SER A 199 -26.33 22.91 0.85
N ILE A 200 -26.46 22.64 2.15
CA ILE A 200 -27.65 22.99 2.93
C ILE A 200 -27.79 24.51 3.07
N ILE A 201 -26.69 25.22 3.34
CA ILE A 201 -26.68 26.68 3.46
C ILE A 201 -27.09 27.34 2.14
N VAL A 202 -26.51 26.90 1.02
CA VAL A 202 -26.86 27.41 -0.32
C VAL A 202 -28.34 27.17 -0.64
N PHE A 203 -28.85 25.97 -0.33
CA PHE A 203 -30.26 25.64 -0.55
C PHE A 203 -31.20 26.54 0.26
N LEU A 204 -30.92 26.75 1.55
CA LEU A 204 -31.70 27.66 2.39
C LEU A 204 -31.66 29.10 1.87
N PHE A 205 -30.50 29.57 1.39
CA PHE A 205 -30.36 30.91 0.84
C PHE A 205 -31.20 31.12 -0.44
N VAL A 206 -31.21 30.12 -1.33
CA VAL A 206 -32.03 30.14 -2.55
C VAL A 206 -33.53 30.13 -2.20
N VAL A 207 -33.94 29.29 -1.24
CA VAL A 207 -35.33 29.24 -0.77
C VAL A 207 -35.76 30.59 -0.19
N LEU A 208 -34.92 31.24 0.61
CA LEU A 208 -35.22 32.57 1.16
C LEU A 208 -35.37 33.64 0.07
N ILE A 209 -34.50 33.64 -0.94
CA ILE A 209 -34.61 34.57 -2.08
C ILE A 209 -35.92 34.34 -2.83
N TYR A 210 -36.26 33.07 -3.10
CA TYR A 210 -37.47 32.72 -3.81
C TYR A 210 -38.72 33.18 -3.05
N TRP A 211 -38.75 32.93 -1.74
CA TRP A 211 -39.87 33.34 -0.89
C TRP A 211 -40.03 34.86 -0.81
N ARG A 212 -38.90 35.60 -0.81
CA ARG A 212 -38.86 37.07 -0.75
C ARG A 212 -39.29 37.77 -2.05
N PHE A 213 -39.12 37.11 -3.20
CA PHE A 213 -39.39 37.70 -4.52
C PHE A 213 -40.74 37.28 -5.12
N PHE A 214 -41.27 36.11 -4.74
CA PHE A 214 -42.53 35.56 -5.23
C PHE A 214 -43.70 35.63 -4.22
N THR A 215 -43.48 36.23 -3.04
CA THR A 215 -44.51 36.64 -2.06
C THR A 215 -44.45 38.15 -1.89
#